data_AF-A0A0D1WJP7-F1
#
_entry.id   AF-A0A0D1WJP7-F1
#
_cell.length_a   1.000
_cell.length_b   1.000
_cell.length_c   1.000
_cell.angle_alpha   90.00
_cell.angle_beta   90.00
_cell.angle_gamma   90.00
#
_symmetry.space_group_name_H-M   'P 1'
#
loop_
_entity.id
_entity.type
_entity.pdbx_description
1 polymer ?
#
loop_
_entity_poly.entity_id
_entity_poly.type
_entity_poly.pdbx_seq_one_letter_code
_entity_poly.pdbx_strand_id
1 'polypeptide(L)'
;MSAYLNWYHYYYHNFDWHLFINACQAKDVDSLYCSPFLVNAVLAMGCFFTDHPAALAVPGDQATRGLHFYEEADRLYKAEQDRVSLTNVQGSSIMMLVVSLAGKDKAIDPALRGLQDLVRQVHELHGMRDPISSAELDLQRSLRITEWGAYVYHCGFSMGFGLGYTWGKPSVERPYADEKYSSLVTEWSSYPLNREPIPLRQHALYESLLDVYGFMEETIRLLQITFPTLTPVEKIDAVQAVDDRIVDWYALLPAEHRFDQDSFIVTPATVDLHTTLYFIRLSLWSQAMPVPTESTSSAAEADPLETQQENEPTQQSAATLLPEQDKRGQIVAKCLSIVKLYADVMARFEERFGTKFFTLLTPQPGIFSASFLLTGHLYTSHEEELLLRIMRVLVHVATRNTLVKGVTQMLLKLAEEKVKAQTAQSSALTDKEAQDNAVGQVSPKMFESMEMIVKELQWAPSDHLHFSSRYPNYIADKRDDAGQLSDLLEKWASLAIDEMEAEDPSGKDLMEPEELSTHEQHEIDEAPPLPSIEKDDD
;
A
#
# COMPACT_ATOMS: atom_id res chain seq x y z
N MET A 1 -3.42 -21.31 0.55
CA MET A 1 -3.07 -21.22 -0.88
C MET A 1 -4.19 -20.65 -1.75
N SER A 2 -5.42 -21.18 -1.72
CA SER A 2 -6.53 -20.66 -2.53
C SER A 2 -6.85 -19.16 -2.29
N ALA A 3 -6.71 -18.69 -1.05
CA ALA A 3 -6.84 -17.26 -0.74
C ALA A 3 -5.78 -16.40 -1.47
N TYR A 4 -4.52 -16.85 -1.52
CA TYR A 4 -3.47 -16.18 -2.29
C TYR A 4 -3.80 -16.12 -3.79
N LEU A 5 -4.25 -17.25 -4.37
CA LEU A 5 -4.58 -17.30 -5.79
C LEU A 5 -5.68 -16.29 -6.17
N ASN A 6 -6.75 -16.24 -5.39
CA ASN A 6 -7.94 -15.47 -5.76
C ASN A 6 -7.80 -13.98 -5.47
N TRP A 7 -7.03 -13.58 -4.45
CA TRP A 7 -6.96 -12.18 -4.02
C TRP A 7 -5.65 -11.47 -4.35
N TYR A 8 -4.60 -12.20 -4.75
CA TYR A 8 -3.27 -11.63 -4.89
C TYR A 8 -2.53 -12.03 -6.17
N HIS A 9 -2.56 -13.32 -6.50
CA HIS A 9 -1.68 -13.89 -7.53
C HIS A 9 -1.77 -13.22 -8.90
N TYR A 10 -2.96 -12.90 -9.38
CA TYR A 10 -3.12 -12.36 -10.74
C TYR A 10 -2.72 -10.89 -10.87
N TYR A 11 -2.50 -10.18 -9.75
CA TYR A 11 -2.06 -8.78 -9.78
C TYR A 11 -0.53 -8.67 -9.70
N TYR A 12 0.11 -9.25 -8.67
CA TYR A 12 1.58 -9.25 -8.51
C TYR A 12 2.29 -10.44 -9.19
N HIS A 13 1.61 -11.06 -10.16
CA HIS A 13 1.93 -12.33 -10.83
C HIS A 13 3.41 -12.76 -10.78
N ASN A 14 3.73 -13.54 -9.74
CA ASN A 14 5.11 -13.89 -9.38
C ASN A 14 5.62 -15.13 -10.11
N PHE A 15 4.72 -16.04 -10.48
CA PHE A 15 5.08 -17.37 -11.00
C PHE A 15 3.92 -17.95 -11.83
N ASP A 16 4.20 -18.99 -12.60
CA ASP A 16 3.15 -19.74 -13.28
C ASP A 16 2.40 -20.64 -12.29
N TRP A 17 1.12 -20.34 -12.07
CA TRP A 17 0.29 -21.07 -11.11
C TRP A 17 0.14 -22.56 -11.41
N HIS A 18 0.02 -22.94 -12.69
CA HIS A 18 -0.18 -24.32 -13.08
C HIS A 18 1.09 -25.14 -12.84
N LEU A 19 2.25 -24.62 -13.23
CA LEU A 19 3.53 -25.27 -12.98
C LEU A 19 3.80 -25.42 -11.47
N PHE A 20 3.55 -24.36 -10.71
CA PHE A 20 3.71 -24.36 -9.25
C PHE A 20 2.81 -25.40 -8.57
N ILE A 21 1.51 -25.44 -8.89
CA ILE A 21 0.57 -26.39 -8.27
C ILE A 21 0.88 -27.83 -8.66
N ASN A 22 1.21 -28.08 -9.93
CA ASN A 22 1.54 -29.44 -10.38
C ASN A 22 2.77 -29.98 -9.62
N ALA A 23 3.82 -29.18 -9.48
CA ALA A 23 5.00 -29.53 -8.70
C ALA A 23 4.69 -29.72 -7.20
N CYS A 24 3.90 -28.82 -6.61
CA CYS A 24 3.47 -28.89 -5.21
C CYS A 24 2.66 -30.18 -4.92
N GLN A 25 1.70 -30.53 -5.79
CA GLN A 25 0.89 -31.74 -5.67
C GLN A 25 1.71 -33.02 -5.86
N ALA A 26 2.69 -32.99 -6.77
CA ALA A 26 3.64 -34.07 -6.97
C ALA A 26 4.62 -34.25 -5.79
N LYS A 27 4.67 -33.29 -4.87
CA LYS A 27 5.66 -33.21 -3.76
C LYS A 27 7.10 -33.25 -4.28
N ASP A 28 7.33 -32.66 -5.45
CA ASP A 28 8.63 -32.61 -6.10
C ASP A 28 9.45 -31.45 -5.49
N VAL A 29 10.30 -31.79 -4.52
CA VAL A 29 11.19 -30.83 -3.83
C VAL A 29 12.37 -30.38 -4.68
N ASP A 30 12.64 -31.09 -5.79
CA ASP A 30 13.72 -30.77 -6.74
C ASP A 30 13.21 -29.96 -7.94
N SER A 31 11.91 -29.61 -7.95
CA SER A 31 11.29 -28.85 -9.03
C SER A 31 11.89 -27.45 -9.18
N LEU A 32 12.00 -26.98 -10.42
CA LEU A 32 12.33 -25.57 -10.70
C LEU A 32 11.21 -24.60 -10.31
N TYR A 33 9.97 -25.10 -10.19
CA TYR A 33 8.76 -24.27 -10.08
C TYR A 33 8.15 -24.29 -8.68
N CYS A 34 8.64 -25.12 -7.76
CA CYS A 34 8.13 -25.22 -6.41
C CYS A 34 9.26 -25.54 -5.43
N SER A 35 9.26 -24.88 -4.29
CA SER A 35 10.18 -25.17 -3.18
C SER A 35 9.46 -24.96 -1.85
N PRO A 36 9.90 -25.59 -0.75
CA PRO A 36 9.36 -25.32 0.58
C PRO A 36 9.38 -23.82 0.94
N PHE A 37 10.42 -23.09 0.53
CA PHE A 37 10.52 -21.65 0.72
C PHE A 37 9.37 -20.91 0.03
N LEU A 38 9.18 -21.14 -1.27
CA LEU A 38 8.13 -20.48 -2.05
C LEU A 38 6.73 -20.84 -1.53
N VAL A 39 6.51 -22.10 -1.14
CA VAL A 39 5.23 -22.53 -0.56
C VAL A 39 4.92 -21.76 0.72
N ASN A 40 5.88 -21.64 1.63
CA ASN A 40 5.69 -20.89 2.87
C ASN A 40 5.49 -19.38 2.61
N ALA A 41 6.21 -18.78 1.67
CA ALA A 41 5.99 -17.38 1.27
C ALA A 41 4.56 -17.16 0.73
N VAL A 42 4.07 -18.05 -0.12
CA VAL A 42 2.70 -18.03 -0.65
C VAL A 42 1.66 -18.18 0.47
N LEU A 43 1.92 -19.03 1.47
CA LEU A 43 1.03 -19.22 2.61
C LEU A 43 1.02 -18.01 3.54
N ALA A 44 2.19 -17.41 3.83
CA ALA A 44 2.32 -16.18 4.60
C ALA A 44 1.48 -15.05 3.99
N MET A 45 1.63 -14.81 2.68
CA MET A 45 0.82 -13.82 1.96
C MET A 45 -0.67 -14.19 1.94
N GLY A 46 -1.00 -15.46 1.70
CA GLY A 46 -2.37 -15.95 1.69
C GLY A 46 -3.13 -15.74 3.01
N CYS A 47 -2.42 -15.64 4.15
CA CYS A 47 -3.02 -15.42 5.47
C CYS A 47 -3.70 -14.05 5.61
N PHE A 48 -3.33 -13.05 4.79
CA PHE A 48 -3.99 -11.73 4.78
C PHE A 48 -5.40 -11.77 4.18
N PHE A 49 -5.67 -12.75 3.32
CA PHE A 49 -6.91 -12.86 2.54
C PHE A 49 -7.85 -13.98 3.04
N THR A 50 -7.68 -14.42 4.29
CA THR A 50 -8.52 -15.45 4.91
C THR A 50 -8.79 -15.12 6.37
N ASP A 51 -9.94 -15.54 6.87
CA ASP A 51 -10.36 -15.44 8.27
C ASP A 51 -10.19 -16.76 9.03
N HIS A 52 -9.65 -17.78 8.38
CA HIS A 52 -9.43 -19.07 9.01
C HIS A 52 -8.51 -18.93 10.25
N PRO A 53 -8.85 -19.52 11.42
CA PRO A 53 -8.07 -19.38 12.64
C PRO A 53 -6.59 -19.77 12.50
N ALA A 54 -6.30 -20.79 11.69
CA ALA A 54 -4.93 -21.23 11.39
C ALA A 54 -4.08 -20.19 10.63
N ALA A 55 -4.67 -19.06 10.21
CA ALA A 55 -3.90 -17.94 9.67
C ALA A 55 -3.13 -17.18 10.76
N LEU A 56 -3.48 -17.33 12.04
CA LEU A 56 -2.82 -16.67 13.16
C LEU A 56 -1.84 -17.63 13.82
N ALA A 57 -0.61 -17.18 14.10
CA ALA A 57 0.35 -18.01 14.86
C ALA A 57 -0.06 -18.16 16.32
N VAL A 58 -0.65 -17.11 16.91
CA VAL A 58 -1.25 -17.13 18.24
C VAL A 58 -2.77 -17.00 18.09
N PRO A 59 -3.57 -17.99 18.55
CA PRO A 59 -5.02 -17.92 18.44
C PRO A 59 -5.59 -16.64 19.07
N GLY A 60 -6.40 -15.91 18.30
CA GLY A 60 -7.04 -14.67 18.74
C GLY A 60 -6.21 -13.40 18.52
N ASP A 61 -4.90 -13.51 18.30
CA ASP A 61 -4.03 -12.37 18.09
C ASP A 61 -3.85 -12.06 16.59
N GLN A 62 -4.50 -10.99 16.12
CA GLN A 62 -4.45 -10.55 14.72
C GLN A 62 -3.05 -10.09 14.28
N ALA A 63 -2.20 -9.63 15.20
CA ALA A 63 -0.85 -9.17 14.86
C ALA A 63 0.06 -10.34 14.42
N THR A 64 -0.30 -11.57 14.77
CA THR A 64 0.46 -12.79 14.43
C THR A 64 0.03 -13.45 13.11
N ARG A 65 -0.79 -12.76 12.32
CA ARG A 65 -1.30 -13.26 11.04
C ARG A 65 -0.18 -13.59 10.07
N GLY A 66 -0.13 -14.84 9.62
CA GLY A 66 0.88 -15.36 8.70
C GLY A 66 2.28 -15.51 9.30
N LEU A 67 2.49 -15.16 10.57
CA LEU A 67 3.82 -15.06 11.18
C LEU A 67 4.59 -16.39 11.15
N HIS A 68 3.95 -17.50 11.50
CA HIS A 68 4.59 -18.82 11.51
C HIS A 68 5.04 -19.28 10.12
N PHE A 69 4.28 -18.97 9.06
CA PHE A 69 4.70 -19.24 7.68
C PHE A 69 5.82 -18.31 7.24
N TYR A 70 5.77 -17.05 7.64
CA TYR A 70 6.83 -16.08 7.37
C TYR A 70 8.15 -16.50 8.02
N GLU A 71 8.13 -16.88 9.30
CA GLU A 71 9.31 -17.33 10.03
C GLU A 71 9.92 -18.58 9.42
N GLU A 72 9.08 -19.54 8.99
CA GLU A 72 9.57 -20.74 8.31
C GLU A 72 10.14 -20.41 6.92
N ALA A 73 9.50 -19.51 6.16
CA ALA A 73 10.04 -19.04 4.88
C ALA A 73 11.41 -18.35 5.07
N ASP A 74 11.55 -17.48 6.06
CA ASP A 74 12.82 -16.80 6.38
C ASP A 74 13.91 -17.81 6.80
N ARG A 75 13.57 -18.80 7.63
CA ARG A 75 14.48 -19.88 8.02
C ARG A 75 14.97 -20.69 6.81
N LEU A 76 14.04 -21.04 5.91
CA LEU A 76 14.35 -21.79 4.69
C LEU A 76 15.20 -20.97 3.73
N TYR A 77 14.88 -19.68 3.52
CA TYR A 77 15.65 -18.78 2.67
C TYR A 77 17.10 -18.65 3.14
N LYS A 78 17.32 -18.49 4.46
CA LYS A 78 18.66 -18.44 5.06
C LYS A 78 19.44 -19.74 4.90
N ALA A 79 18.74 -20.88 4.92
CA ALA A 79 19.36 -22.20 4.76
C ALA A 79 19.87 -22.46 3.33
N GLU A 80 19.34 -21.77 2.33
CA GLU A 80 19.78 -21.88 0.93
C GLU A 80 21.16 -21.23 0.66
N GLN A 81 21.74 -20.48 1.61
CA GLN A 81 23.11 -19.92 1.52
C GLN A 81 23.41 -19.22 0.18
N ASP A 82 22.58 -18.24 -0.19
CA ASP A 82 22.70 -17.45 -1.43
C ASP A 82 22.54 -18.26 -2.73
N ARG A 83 21.96 -19.46 -2.68
CA ARG A 83 21.64 -20.24 -3.89
C ARG A 83 20.75 -19.42 -4.82
N VAL A 84 21.18 -19.32 -6.07
CA VAL A 84 20.40 -18.73 -7.15
C VAL A 84 19.37 -19.76 -7.65
N SER A 85 18.09 -19.44 -7.50
CA SER A 85 16.99 -20.25 -8.05
C SER A 85 15.79 -19.40 -8.41
N LEU A 86 14.97 -19.89 -9.36
CA LEU A 86 13.72 -19.26 -9.75
C LEU A 86 12.80 -19.06 -8.54
N THR A 87 12.64 -20.10 -7.72
CA THR A 87 11.79 -20.03 -6.52
C THR A 87 12.30 -19.05 -5.46
N ASN A 88 13.62 -18.81 -5.39
CA ASN A 88 14.19 -17.82 -4.47
C ASN A 88 13.84 -16.39 -4.88
N VAL A 89 13.88 -16.08 -6.18
CA VAL A 89 13.41 -14.78 -6.68
C VAL A 89 11.92 -14.58 -6.36
N GLN A 90 11.11 -15.57 -6.74
CA GLN A 90 9.65 -15.51 -6.59
C GLN A 90 9.22 -15.39 -5.12
N GLY A 91 9.83 -16.20 -4.24
CA GLY A 91 9.54 -16.16 -2.81
C GLY A 91 10.03 -14.87 -2.17
N SER A 92 11.20 -14.34 -2.57
CA SER A 92 11.73 -13.07 -2.04
C SER A 92 10.83 -11.88 -2.38
N SER A 93 10.29 -11.83 -3.61
CA SER A 93 9.31 -10.81 -4.02
C SER A 93 8.07 -10.82 -3.12
N ILE A 94 7.50 -12.02 -2.86
CA ILE A 94 6.32 -12.18 -2.01
C ILE A 94 6.64 -11.81 -0.55
N MET A 95 7.77 -12.28 -0.02
CA MET A 95 8.21 -12.00 1.34
C MET A 95 8.41 -10.51 1.60
N MET A 96 9.00 -9.79 0.64
CA MET A 96 9.16 -8.33 0.71
C MET A 96 7.82 -7.63 0.96
N LEU A 97 6.75 -8.09 0.30
CA LEU A 97 5.42 -7.54 0.55
C LEU A 97 4.84 -7.96 1.89
N VAL A 98 5.02 -9.21 2.35
CA VAL A 98 4.63 -9.61 3.72
C VAL A 98 5.27 -8.70 4.77
N VAL A 99 6.57 -8.42 4.63
CA VAL A 99 7.34 -7.54 5.52
C VAL A 99 6.77 -6.11 5.51
N SER A 100 6.41 -5.58 4.34
CA SER A 100 5.81 -4.25 4.24
C SER A 100 4.43 -4.16 4.92
N LEU A 101 3.56 -5.16 4.74
CA LEU A 101 2.24 -5.23 5.38
C LEU A 101 2.35 -5.35 6.91
N ALA A 102 3.41 -5.99 7.40
CA ALA A 102 3.73 -6.09 8.81
C ALA A 102 4.42 -4.82 9.38
N GLY A 103 4.55 -3.74 8.61
CA GLY A 103 5.10 -2.45 9.07
C GLY A 103 6.64 -2.34 9.06
N LYS A 104 7.36 -3.30 8.47
CA LYS A 104 8.83 -3.35 8.44
C LYS A 104 9.43 -2.78 7.14
N ASP A 105 8.94 -1.62 6.69
CA ASP A 105 9.30 -0.97 5.41
C ASP A 105 10.80 -0.61 5.23
N LYS A 106 11.56 -0.42 6.32
CA LYS A 106 13.02 -0.13 6.26
C LYS A 106 13.82 -1.22 5.54
N ALA A 107 13.31 -2.45 5.51
CA ALA A 107 13.93 -3.58 4.83
C ALA A 107 13.68 -3.60 3.31
N ILE A 108 12.74 -2.79 2.79
CA ILE A 108 12.29 -2.87 1.39
C ILE A 108 13.35 -2.40 0.41
N ASP A 109 14.00 -1.27 0.68
CA ASP A 109 15.05 -0.72 -0.20
C ASP A 109 16.25 -1.67 -0.40
N PRO A 110 16.87 -2.25 0.64
CA PRO A 110 17.91 -3.27 0.44
C PRO A 110 17.36 -4.56 -0.18
N ALA A 111 16.12 -4.98 0.14
CA ALA A 111 15.51 -6.17 -0.47
C ALA A 111 15.28 -6.01 -1.98
N LEU A 112 14.87 -4.82 -2.45
CA LEU A 112 14.71 -4.51 -3.87
C LEU A 112 16.02 -4.63 -4.65
N ARG A 113 17.13 -4.11 -4.08
CA ARG A 113 18.45 -4.26 -4.69
C ARG A 113 18.87 -5.73 -4.78
N GLY A 114 18.67 -6.50 -3.70
CA GLY A 114 18.93 -7.93 -3.70
C GLY A 114 18.09 -8.69 -4.73
N LEU A 115 16.81 -8.32 -4.87
CA LEU A 115 15.90 -8.92 -5.85
C LEU A 115 16.38 -8.66 -7.29
N GLN A 116 16.85 -7.44 -7.59
CA GLN A 116 17.40 -7.10 -8.90
C GLN A 116 18.62 -7.98 -9.25
N ASP A 117 19.52 -8.18 -8.29
CA ASP A 117 20.67 -9.06 -8.47
C ASP A 117 20.28 -10.53 -8.64
N LEU A 118 19.29 -11.02 -7.89
CA LEU A 118 18.81 -12.40 -8.03
C LEU A 118 18.15 -12.64 -9.39
N VAL A 119 17.33 -11.71 -9.88
CA VAL A 119 16.73 -11.79 -11.23
C VAL A 119 17.84 -11.90 -12.28
N ARG A 120 18.84 -11.01 -12.24
CA ARG A 120 19.97 -11.06 -13.18
C ARG A 120 20.68 -12.41 -13.14
N GLN A 121 21.00 -12.93 -11.96
CA GLN A 121 21.70 -14.21 -11.81
C GLN A 121 20.87 -15.40 -12.30
N VAL A 122 19.56 -15.41 -12.08
CA VAL A 122 18.67 -16.46 -12.60
C VAL A 122 18.63 -16.44 -14.13
N HIS A 123 18.63 -15.27 -14.76
CA HIS A 123 18.72 -15.15 -16.22
C HIS A 123 20.08 -15.61 -16.76
N GLU A 124 21.18 -15.30 -16.05
CA GLU A 124 22.52 -15.80 -16.41
C GLU A 124 22.61 -17.33 -16.31
N LEU A 125 21.95 -17.94 -15.32
CA LEU A 125 21.95 -19.39 -15.09
C LEU A 125 21.20 -20.17 -16.17
N HIS A 126 20.00 -19.72 -16.53
CA HIS A 126 19.13 -20.46 -17.45
C HIS A 126 19.24 -20.00 -18.91
N GLY A 127 19.61 -18.73 -19.14
CA GLY A 127 19.65 -18.10 -20.45
C GLY A 127 18.25 -17.82 -21.04
N MET A 128 18.17 -16.80 -21.90
CA MET A 128 16.99 -16.53 -22.73
C MET A 128 17.31 -17.02 -24.15
N ARG A 129 16.80 -18.19 -24.54
CA ARG A 129 17.06 -18.79 -25.86
C ARG A 129 15.75 -19.18 -26.53
N ASP A 130 15.77 -19.33 -27.85
CA ASP A 130 14.62 -19.83 -28.58
C ASP A 130 14.28 -21.26 -28.10
N PRO A 131 13.08 -21.47 -27.56
CA PRO A 131 12.74 -22.73 -26.93
C PRO A 131 12.49 -23.81 -27.98
N ILE A 132 13.14 -24.96 -27.82
CA ILE A 132 13.02 -26.12 -28.73
C ILE A 132 12.14 -27.25 -28.16
N SER A 133 11.66 -27.12 -26.93
CA SER A 133 10.81 -28.10 -26.25
C SER A 133 9.71 -27.41 -25.43
N SER A 134 8.68 -28.15 -25.05
CA SER A 134 7.62 -27.64 -24.16
C SER A 134 8.16 -27.26 -22.77
N ALA A 135 9.10 -28.04 -22.22
CA ALA A 135 9.73 -27.73 -20.94
C ALA A 135 10.53 -26.42 -21.00
N GLU A 136 11.23 -26.18 -22.11
CA GLU A 136 11.95 -24.92 -22.32
C GLU A 136 10.98 -23.74 -22.51
N LEU A 137 9.85 -23.94 -23.21
CA LEU A 137 8.78 -22.94 -23.30
C LEU A 137 8.23 -22.55 -21.92
N ASP A 138 7.98 -23.53 -21.06
CA ASP A 138 7.47 -23.33 -19.69
C ASP A 138 8.49 -22.60 -18.79
N LEU A 139 9.78 -22.95 -18.92
CA LEU A 139 10.86 -22.25 -18.24
C LEU A 139 10.98 -20.79 -18.72
N GLN A 140 11.01 -20.55 -20.04
CA GLN A 140 11.08 -19.20 -20.60
C GLN A 140 9.87 -18.35 -20.19
N ARG A 141 8.66 -18.92 -20.17
CA ARG A 141 7.46 -18.23 -19.65
C ARG A 141 7.64 -17.88 -18.17
N SER A 142 8.12 -18.80 -17.36
CA SER A 142 8.32 -18.58 -15.92
C SER A 142 9.38 -17.52 -15.61
N LEU A 143 10.46 -17.46 -16.40
CA LEU A 143 11.48 -16.41 -16.32
C LEU A 143 10.87 -15.04 -16.63
N ARG A 144 10.09 -14.92 -17.72
CA ARG A 144 9.38 -13.68 -18.09
C ARG A 144 8.41 -13.24 -17.00
N ILE A 145 7.59 -14.17 -16.48
CA ILE A 145 6.68 -13.88 -15.37
C ILE A 145 7.45 -13.32 -14.18
N THR A 146 8.57 -13.94 -13.84
CA THR A 146 9.38 -13.56 -12.66
C THR A 146 10.02 -12.18 -12.83
N GLU A 147 10.61 -11.88 -14.00
CA GLU A 147 11.22 -10.57 -14.27
C GLU A 147 10.17 -9.45 -14.29
N TRP A 148 9.05 -9.67 -14.99
CA TRP A 148 7.94 -8.70 -15.03
C TRP A 148 7.29 -8.51 -13.67
N GLY A 149 7.12 -9.59 -12.90
CA GLY A 149 6.66 -9.53 -11.52
C GLY A 149 7.59 -8.68 -10.67
N ALA A 150 8.91 -8.92 -10.70
CA ALA A 150 9.88 -8.14 -9.95
C ALA A 150 9.88 -6.64 -10.32
N TYR A 151 9.74 -6.33 -11.61
CA TYR A 151 9.54 -4.95 -12.09
C TYR A 151 8.30 -4.28 -11.48
N VAL A 152 7.18 -5.00 -11.43
CA VAL A 152 5.93 -4.52 -10.83
C VAL A 152 6.13 -4.16 -9.34
N TYR A 153 6.82 -4.98 -8.55
CA TYR A 153 7.16 -4.61 -7.17
C TYR A 153 8.09 -3.41 -7.10
N HIS A 154 9.12 -3.35 -7.95
CA HIS A 154 10.06 -2.24 -7.95
C HIS A 154 9.33 -0.91 -8.21
N CYS A 155 8.47 -0.84 -9.22
CA CYS A 155 7.63 0.33 -9.48
C CYS A 155 6.70 0.66 -8.30
N GLY A 156 5.95 -0.33 -7.80
CA GLY A 156 4.99 -0.14 -6.71
C GLY A 156 5.64 0.40 -5.44
N PHE A 157 6.75 -0.20 -5.01
CA PHE A 157 7.48 0.25 -3.82
C PHE A 157 8.25 1.55 -4.04
N SER A 158 8.82 1.78 -5.23
CA SER A 158 9.46 3.06 -5.55
C SER A 158 8.47 4.21 -5.48
N MET A 159 7.27 4.03 -6.06
CA MET A 159 6.24 5.06 -6.00
C MET A 159 5.64 5.22 -4.60
N GLY A 160 5.40 4.11 -3.89
CA GLY A 160 4.68 4.09 -2.60
C GLY A 160 5.50 4.44 -1.37
N PHE A 161 6.83 4.27 -1.43
CA PHE A 161 7.74 4.66 -0.36
C PHE A 161 8.69 5.80 -0.77
N GLY A 162 8.54 6.33 -1.98
CA GLY A 162 9.40 7.40 -2.50
C GLY A 162 10.86 6.97 -2.67
N LEU A 163 11.11 5.68 -2.94
CA LEU A 163 12.46 5.17 -3.13
C LEU A 163 13.01 5.64 -4.48
N GLY A 164 14.34 5.71 -4.57
CA GLY A 164 15.02 6.04 -5.81
C GLY A 164 14.79 4.94 -6.85
N TYR A 165 14.46 5.35 -8.08
CA TYR A 165 14.18 4.42 -9.16
C TYR A 165 15.44 4.10 -9.98
N THR A 166 15.95 2.87 -9.86
CA THR A 166 17.20 2.45 -10.54
C THR A 166 17.01 1.28 -11.52
N TRP A 167 15.93 0.53 -11.41
CA TRP A 167 15.63 -0.61 -12.29
C TRP A 167 14.61 -0.21 -13.36
N GLY A 168 15.04 -0.14 -14.62
CA GLY A 168 14.16 0.18 -15.76
C GLY A 168 13.28 -0.99 -16.21
N LYS A 169 12.37 -0.71 -17.15
CA LYS A 169 11.50 -1.69 -17.80
C LYS A 169 12.25 -2.97 -18.26
N PRO A 170 11.69 -4.17 -18.03
CA PRO A 170 12.22 -5.43 -18.53
C PRO A 170 12.51 -5.40 -20.03
N SER A 171 13.61 -6.01 -20.43
CA SER A 171 14.00 -6.14 -21.85
C SER A 171 13.36 -7.36 -22.51
N VAL A 172 12.86 -8.30 -21.72
CA VAL A 172 12.21 -9.51 -22.21
C VAL A 172 10.76 -9.25 -22.64
N GLU A 173 10.28 -10.07 -23.58
CA GLU A 173 8.89 -10.05 -24.00
C GLU A 173 7.94 -10.29 -22.81
N ARG A 174 6.76 -9.67 -22.86
CA ARG A 174 5.71 -9.89 -21.86
C ARG A 174 5.28 -11.36 -21.81
N PRO A 175 4.92 -11.87 -20.63
CA PRO A 175 4.66 -13.30 -20.45
C PRO A 175 3.44 -13.81 -21.25
N TYR A 176 2.47 -12.94 -21.57
CA TYR A 176 1.23 -13.31 -22.25
C TYR A 176 0.96 -12.51 -23.53
N ALA A 177 2.02 -12.09 -24.22
CA ALA A 177 1.92 -11.35 -25.48
C ALA A 177 1.28 -12.14 -26.65
N ASP A 178 1.30 -13.47 -26.58
CA ASP A 178 0.71 -14.35 -27.59
C ASP A 178 -0.82 -14.22 -27.62
N GLU A 179 -1.39 -14.09 -28.82
CA GLU A 179 -2.82 -13.90 -29.08
C GLU A 179 -3.69 -14.96 -28.39
N LYS A 180 -3.18 -16.18 -28.18
CA LYS A 180 -3.92 -17.24 -27.48
C LYS A 180 -4.32 -16.86 -26.05
N TYR A 181 -3.53 -16.01 -25.36
CA TYR A 181 -3.84 -15.59 -23.99
C TYR A 181 -4.82 -14.41 -23.94
N SER A 182 -4.93 -13.63 -25.03
CA SER A 182 -5.83 -12.48 -25.10
C SER A 182 -7.32 -12.87 -25.05
N SER A 183 -7.65 -14.05 -25.58
CA SER A 183 -9.01 -14.60 -25.64
C SER A 183 -9.26 -15.69 -24.59
N LEU A 184 -8.24 -16.09 -23.82
CA LEU A 184 -8.36 -17.15 -22.83
C LEU A 184 -9.19 -16.70 -21.63
N VAL A 185 -10.36 -17.33 -21.46
CA VAL A 185 -11.24 -17.14 -20.31
C VAL A 185 -10.91 -18.20 -19.25
N THR A 186 -10.69 -17.75 -18.02
CA THR A 186 -10.48 -18.58 -16.83
C THR A 186 -11.58 -18.32 -15.81
N GLU A 187 -11.88 -19.32 -14.97
CA GLU A 187 -12.84 -19.17 -13.89
C GLU A 187 -12.15 -18.62 -12.64
N TRP A 188 -12.54 -17.43 -12.21
CA TRP A 188 -12.11 -16.85 -10.95
C TRP A 188 -13.15 -17.12 -9.86
N SER A 189 -12.71 -17.59 -8.69
CA SER A 189 -13.58 -17.84 -7.55
C SER A 189 -13.40 -16.77 -6.48
N SER A 190 -14.42 -16.52 -5.67
CA SER A 190 -14.30 -15.58 -4.53
C SER A 190 -13.85 -16.26 -3.23
N TYR A 191 -13.10 -17.38 -3.30
CA TYR A 191 -12.69 -18.13 -2.11
C TYR A 191 -12.07 -17.21 -1.05
N PRO A 192 -12.49 -17.27 0.23
CA PRO A 192 -13.32 -18.31 0.85
C PRO A 192 -14.83 -18.04 0.81
N LEU A 193 -15.29 -16.95 0.17
CA LEU A 193 -16.72 -16.62 0.10
C LEU A 193 -17.55 -17.63 -0.71
N ASN A 194 -16.89 -18.49 -1.50
CA ASN A 194 -17.50 -19.60 -2.26
C ASN A 194 -18.73 -19.21 -3.10
N ARG A 195 -18.71 -18.01 -3.69
CA ARG A 195 -19.74 -17.59 -4.66
C ARG A 195 -19.50 -18.22 -6.03
N GLU A 196 -20.49 -18.08 -6.90
CA GLU A 196 -20.39 -18.52 -8.30
C GLU A 196 -19.10 -17.98 -8.95
N PRO A 197 -18.31 -18.87 -9.60
CA PRO A 197 -17.14 -18.45 -10.34
C PRO A 197 -17.49 -17.44 -11.44
N ILE A 198 -16.60 -16.48 -11.65
CA ILE A 198 -16.75 -15.44 -12.65
C ILE A 198 -15.80 -15.75 -13.81
N PRO A 199 -16.30 -15.83 -15.05
CA PRO A 199 -15.44 -15.93 -16.22
C PRO A 199 -14.65 -14.62 -16.40
N LEU A 200 -13.33 -14.72 -16.48
CA LEU A 200 -12.43 -13.58 -16.61
C LEU A 200 -11.31 -13.86 -17.60
N ARG A 201 -10.90 -12.85 -18.34
CA ARG A 201 -9.70 -12.91 -19.18
C ARG A 201 -8.48 -12.50 -18.37
N GLN A 202 -8.12 -13.31 -17.37
CA GLN A 202 -7.10 -12.95 -16.36
C GLN A 202 -5.72 -12.62 -16.96
N HIS A 203 -5.30 -13.34 -17.99
CA HIS A 203 -4.03 -13.08 -18.68
C HIS A 203 -4.05 -11.73 -19.42
N ALA A 204 -5.14 -11.44 -20.15
CA ALA A 204 -5.33 -10.14 -20.81
C ALA A 204 -5.42 -8.98 -19.79
N LEU A 205 -6.07 -9.22 -18.65
CA LEU A 205 -6.10 -8.26 -17.54
C LEU A 205 -4.71 -8.00 -16.98
N TYR A 206 -3.88 -9.04 -16.81
CA TYR A 206 -2.50 -8.87 -16.37
C TYR A 206 -1.66 -8.06 -17.38
N GLU A 207 -1.82 -8.29 -18.67
CA GLU A 207 -1.17 -7.47 -19.71
C GLU A 207 -1.59 -5.99 -19.60
N SER A 208 -2.87 -5.71 -19.29
CA SER A 208 -3.34 -4.36 -19.03
C SER A 208 -2.73 -3.77 -17.74
N LEU A 209 -2.54 -4.58 -16.69
CA LEU A 209 -1.84 -4.15 -15.48
C LEU A 209 -0.38 -3.77 -15.77
N LEU A 210 0.31 -4.50 -16.64
CA LEU A 210 1.68 -4.16 -17.06
C LEU A 210 1.75 -2.82 -17.82
N ASP A 211 0.68 -2.39 -18.48
CA ASP A 211 0.60 -1.05 -19.05
C ASP A 211 0.48 0.03 -17.96
N VAL A 212 -0.37 -0.21 -16.95
CA VAL A 212 -0.50 0.68 -15.78
C VAL A 212 0.84 0.88 -15.08
N TYR A 213 1.61 -0.19 -14.89
CA TYR A 213 2.96 -0.10 -14.32
C TYR A 213 3.98 0.59 -15.22
N GLY A 214 3.77 0.56 -16.54
CA GLY A 214 4.52 1.42 -17.46
C GLY A 214 4.24 2.91 -17.23
N PHE A 215 2.99 3.29 -17.03
CA PHE A 215 2.62 4.66 -16.64
C PHE A 215 3.14 5.03 -15.26
N MET A 216 3.21 4.06 -14.33
CA MET A 216 3.80 4.25 -13.01
C MET A 216 5.29 4.58 -13.12
N GLU A 217 6.09 3.81 -13.87
CA GLU A 217 7.50 4.11 -14.13
C GLU A 217 7.67 5.51 -14.73
N GLU A 218 6.88 5.83 -15.75
CA GLU A 218 6.95 7.13 -16.41
C GLU A 218 6.65 8.27 -15.42
N THR A 219 5.65 8.08 -14.55
CA THR A 219 5.31 9.04 -13.50
C THR A 219 6.44 9.19 -12.49
N ILE A 220 7.04 8.09 -12.03
CA ILE A 220 8.18 8.15 -11.09
C ILE A 220 9.33 8.96 -11.71
N ARG A 221 9.70 8.66 -12.96
CA ARG A 221 10.77 9.40 -13.66
C ARG A 221 10.43 10.87 -13.85
N LEU A 222 9.20 11.18 -14.27
CA LEU A 222 8.73 12.55 -14.43
C LEU A 222 8.83 13.33 -13.11
N LEU A 223 8.32 12.78 -12.02
CA LEU A 223 8.28 13.44 -10.71
C LEU A 223 9.66 13.56 -10.05
N GLN A 224 10.50 12.53 -10.15
CA GLN A 224 11.80 12.50 -9.45
C GLN A 224 12.94 13.15 -10.24
N ILE A 225 12.95 13.01 -11.57
CA ILE A 225 14.09 13.41 -12.42
C ILE A 225 13.78 14.69 -13.17
N THR A 226 12.62 14.77 -13.83
CA THR A 226 12.31 15.86 -14.77
C THR A 226 11.68 17.07 -14.07
N PHE A 227 10.74 16.86 -13.15
CA PHE A 227 10.04 17.93 -12.44
C PHE A 227 10.95 18.99 -11.79
N PRO A 228 12.09 18.64 -11.16
CA PRO A 228 13.01 19.63 -10.61
C PRO A 228 13.55 20.63 -11.63
N THR A 229 13.54 20.30 -12.92
CA THR A 229 14.07 21.15 -13.99
C THR A 229 12.98 21.95 -14.72
N LEU A 230 11.70 21.73 -14.41
CA LEU A 230 10.57 22.35 -15.11
C LEU A 230 10.00 23.55 -14.36
N THR A 231 9.55 24.56 -15.11
CA THR A 231 8.71 25.64 -14.60
C THR A 231 7.31 25.13 -14.20
N PRO A 232 6.53 25.87 -13.38
CA PRO A 232 5.18 25.47 -13.01
C PRO A 232 4.26 25.19 -14.20
N VAL A 233 4.35 25.98 -15.28
CA VAL A 233 3.54 25.77 -16.49
C VAL A 233 3.96 24.49 -17.20
N GLU A 234 5.26 24.26 -17.38
CA GLU A 234 5.78 23.04 -18.00
C GLU A 234 5.44 21.77 -17.21
N LYS A 235 5.36 21.84 -15.87
CA LYS A 235 4.90 20.73 -15.03
C LYS A 235 3.45 20.36 -15.34
N ILE A 236 2.57 21.35 -15.47
CA ILE A 236 1.16 21.15 -15.80
C ILE A 236 1.04 20.51 -17.19
N ASP A 237 1.76 21.04 -18.18
CA ASP A 237 1.75 20.50 -19.54
C ASP A 237 2.27 19.06 -19.59
N ALA A 238 3.37 18.77 -18.88
CA ALA A 238 3.93 17.43 -18.79
C ALA A 238 2.98 16.43 -18.11
N VAL A 239 2.31 16.84 -17.02
CA VAL A 239 1.29 16.02 -16.36
C VAL A 239 0.10 15.77 -17.27
N GLN A 240 -0.40 16.81 -17.94
CA GLN A 240 -1.52 16.67 -18.87
C GLN A 240 -1.18 15.68 -19.99
N ALA A 241 0.03 15.73 -20.54
CA ALA A 241 0.47 14.80 -21.59
C ALA A 241 0.57 13.33 -21.13
N VAL A 242 0.89 13.07 -19.86
CA VAL A 242 0.84 11.72 -19.28
C VAL A 242 -0.63 11.32 -19.04
N ASP A 243 -1.43 12.20 -18.46
CA ASP A 243 -2.84 11.93 -18.14
C ASP A 243 -3.68 11.65 -19.39
N ASP A 244 -3.45 12.37 -20.50
CA ASP A 244 -4.13 12.16 -21.77
C ASP A 244 -3.86 10.75 -22.32
N ARG A 245 -2.61 10.30 -22.28
CA ARG A 245 -2.25 8.93 -22.70
C ARG A 245 -2.87 7.87 -21.80
N ILE A 246 -2.96 8.13 -20.49
CA ILE A 246 -3.66 7.25 -19.56
C ILE A 246 -5.15 7.16 -19.91
N VAL A 247 -5.80 8.29 -20.20
CA VAL A 247 -7.22 8.34 -20.56
C VAL A 247 -7.48 7.65 -21.90
N ASP A 248 -6.64 7.91 -22.90
CA ASP A 248 -6.71 7.25 -24.21
C ASP A 248 -6.54 5.74 -24.10
N TRP A 249 -5.53 5.29 -23.32
CA TRP A 249 -5.32 3.87 -23.05
C TRP A 249 -6.52 3.24 -22.32
N TYR A 250 -7.05 3.92 -21.30
CA TYR A 250 -8.21 3.44 -20.54
C TYR A 250 -9.45 3.25 -21.43
N ALA A 251 -9.64 4.12 -22.43
CA ALA A 251 -10.73 3.98 -23.40
C ALA A 251 -10.61 2.72 -24.29
N LEU A 252 -9.39 2.18 -24.47
CA LEU A 252 -9.13 0.96 -25.23
C LEU A 252 -9.36 -0.34 -24.43
N LEU A 253 -9.51 -0.25 -23.11
CA LEU A 253 -9.77 -1.43 -22.29
C LEU A 253 -11.11 -2.08 -22.64
N PRO A 254 -11.21 -3.43 -22.54
CA PRO A 254 -12.49 -4.14 -22.64
C PRO A 254 -13.53 -3.56 -21.67
N ALA A 255 -14.79 -3.52 -22.10
CA ALA A 255 -15.86 -2.89 -21.32
C ALA A 255 -16.01 -3.53 -19.92
N GLU A 256 -15.80 -4.84 -19.80
CA GLU A 256 -15.85 -5.55 -18.53
C GLU A 256 -14.71 -5.18 -17.55
N HIS A 257 -13.64 -4.55 -18.05
CA HIS A 257 -12.49 -4.07 -17.25
C HIS A 257 -12.56 -2.57 -16.98
N ARG A 258 -13.59 -1.85 -17.44
CA ARG A 258 -13.73 -0.40 -17.26
C ARG A 258 -14.79 -0.05 -16.23
N PHE A 259 -14.41 0.62 -15.15
CA PHE A 259 -15.30 0.97 -14.04
C PHE A 259 -16.52 1.83 -14.42
N ASP A 260 -16.38 2.70 -15.42
CA ASP A 260 -17.44 3.57 -15.94
C ASP A 260 -18.49 2.85 -16.78
N GLN A 261 -18.31 1.55 -17.04
CA GLN A 261 -19.24 0.73 -17.82
C GLN A 261 -20.12 -0.13 -16.92
N ASP A 262 -21.39 -0.31 -17.30
CA ASP A 262 -22.34 -1.17 -16.56
C ASP A 262 -21.91 -2.65 -16.54
N SER A 263 -21.09 -3.06 -17.51
CA SER A 263 -20.55 -4.41 -17.61
C SER A 263 -19.31 -4.66 -16.74
N PHE A 264 -18.87 -3.67 -15.97
CA PHE A 264 -17.68 -3.78 -15.11
C PHE A 264 -17.75 -4.99 -14.18
N ILE A 265 -16.78 -5.89 -14.29
CA ILE A 265 -16.68 -7.05 -13.43
C ILE A 265 -15.85 -6.69 -12.19
N VAL A 266 -16.49 -6.74 -11.03
CA VAL A 266 -15.85 -6.42 -9.75
C VAL A 266 -15.12 -7.65 -9.20
N THR A 267 -13.78 -7.63 -9.29
CA THR A 267 -12.84 -8.63 -8.76
C THR A 267 -11.63 -7.92 -8.13
N PRO A 268 -10.80 -8.59 -7.32
CA PRO A 268 -9.61 -7.96 -6.76
C PRO A 268 -8.68 -7.37 -7.82
N ALA A 269 -8.38 -8.12 -8.89
CA ALA A 269 -7.47 -7.65 -9.94
C ALA A 269 -8.03 -6.47 -10.75
N THR A 270 -9.34 -6.46 -11.05
CA THR A 270 -9.95 -5.32 -11.74
C THR A 270 -10.02 -4.10 -10.83
N VAL A 271 -10.32 -4.25 -9.53
CA VAL A 271 -10.28 -3.12 -8.59
C VAL A 271 -8.85 -2.61 -8.40
N ASP A 272 -7.86 -3.49 -8.22
CA ASP A 272 -6.46 -3.08 -8.08
C ASP A 272 -5.93 -2.36 -9.32
N LEU A 273 -6.38 -2.71 -10.53
CA LEU A 273 -6.08 -1.95 -11.75
C LEU A 273 -6.50 -0.48 -11.61
N HIS A 274 -7.73 -0.24 -11.14
CA HIS A 274 -8.28 1.12 -11.02
C HIS A 274 -7.66 1.88 -9.85
N THR A 275 -7.50 1.24 -8.69
CA THR A 275 -6.88 1.89 -7.52
C THR A 275 -5.45 2.33 -7.83
N THR A 276 -4.69 1.51 -8.57
CA THR A 276 -3.35 1.86 -9.06
C THR A 276 -3.38 3.01 -10.05
N LEU A 277 -4.30 2.96 -11.03
CA LEU A 277 -4.46 4.03 -12.01
C LEU A 277 -4.79 5.37 -11.35
N TYR A 278 -5.72 5.37 -10.39
CA TYR A 278 -6.11 6.57 -9.66
C TYR A 278 -4.99 7.07 -8.76
N PHE A 279 -4.20 6.19 -8.16
CA PHE A 279 -3.01 6.58 -7.41
C PHE A 279 -1.98 7.31 -8.29
N ILE A 280 -1.71 6.79 -9.49
CA ILE A 280 -0.80 7.42 -10.47
C ILE A 280 -1.31 8.81 -10.85
N ARG A 281 -2.58 8.90 -11.28
CA ARG A 281 -3.18 10.16 -11.73
C ARG A 281 -3.24 11.21 -10.62
N LEU A 282 -3.63 10.81 -9.41
CA LEU A 282 -3.68 11.71 -8.26
C LEU A 282 -2.28 12.19 -7.88
N SER A 283 -1.26 11.33 -7.96
CA SER A 283 0.14 11.70 -7.72
C SER A 283 0.64 12.73 -8.74
N LEU A 284 0.34 12.55 -10.03
CA LEU A 284 0.70 13.51 -11.08
C LEU A 284 0.08 14.89 -10.82
N TRP A 285 -1.26 14.94 -10.69
CA TRP A 285 -1.98 16.21 -10.58
C TRP A 285 -1.72 16.94 -9.26
N SER A 286 -1.62 16.23 -8.14
CA SER A 286 -1.30 16.86 -6.85
C SER A 286 0.07 17.51 -6.83
N GLN A 287 1.08 16.90 -7.46
CA GLN A 287 2.45 17.44 -7.51
C GLN A 287 2.63 18.59 -8.50
N ALA A 288 1.75 18.72 -9.50
CA ALA A 288 1.75 19.86 -10.42
C ALA A 288 0.99 21.09 -9.88
N MET A 289 0.36 20.99 -8.71
CA MET A 289 -0.40 22.08 -8.13
C MET A 289 0.51 23.29 -7.78
N PRO A 290 0.19 24.51 -8.26
CA PRO A 290 0.91 25.71 -7.86
C PRO A 290 0.80 25.97 -6.36
N VAL A 291 1.91 26.30 -5.71
CA VAL A 291 1.91 26.71 -4.29
C VAL A 291 1.16 28.04 -4.18
N PRO A 292 0.25 28.23 -3.20
CA PRO A 292 -0.33 29.54 -2.93
C PRO A 292 0.80 30.55 -2.72
N THR A 293 0.83 31.62 -3.52
CA THR A 293 1.68 32.77 -3.27
C THR A 293 1.20 33.40 -1.96
N GLU A 294 1.90 33.11 -0.86
CA GLU A 294 1.77 33.93 0.34
C GLU A 294 2.07 35.37 -0.08
N SER A 295 1.09 36.26 0.10
CA SER A 295 1.32 37.68 -0.05
C SER A 295 2.42 38.06 0.94
N THR A 296 3.65 38.23 0.45
CA THR A 296 4.73 38.86 1.20
C THR A 296 4.33 40.30 1.50
N SER A 297 3.55 40.49 2.55
CA SER A 297 3.58 41.70 3.37
C SER A 297 4.80 41.59 4.28
N SER A 298 5.99 41.51 3.68
CA SER A 298 7.20 41.92 4.36
C SER A 298 7.21 43.44 4.25
N ALA A 299 6.59 44.10 5.22
CA ALA A 299 6.91 45.49 5.52
C ALA A 299 8.39 45.52 5.91
N ALA A 300 9.25 45.72 4.90
CA ALA A 300 10.62 46.13 5.13
C ALA A 300 10.55 47.46 5.88
N GLU A 301 11.13 47.49 7.06
CA GLU A 301 11.38 48.70 7.83
C GLU A 301 12.00 49.75 6.91
N ALA A 302 11.25 50.81 6.63
CA ALA A 302 11.73 51.95 5.89
C ALA A 302 12.63 52.79 6.83
N ASP A 303 13.93 52.76 6.56
CA ASP A 303 14.90 53.76 7.02
C ASP A 303 14.56 55.10 6.33
N PRO A 304 14.27 56.19 7.06
CA PRO A 304 13.83 57.43 6.45
C PRO A 304 15.03 58.29 6.09
N LEU A 305 15.50 58.23 4.84
CA LEU A 305 16.27 59.31 4.21
C LEU A 305 16.34 59.14 2.68
N GLU A 306 16.11 60.26 2.00
CA GLU A 306 16.46 60.57 0.59
C GLU A 306 15.37 60.48 -0.51
N THR A 307 14.75 61.65 -0.70
CA THR A 307 14.61 62.43 -1.96
C THR A 307 13.67 61.95 -3.08
N GLN A 308 12.53 62.65 -3.12
CA GLN A 308 11.80 63.20 -4.29
C GLN A 308 12.17 62.69 -5.69
N GLN A 309 11.21 62.04 -6.34
CA GLN A 309 10.82 62.39 -7.71
C GLN A 309 9.37 61.99 -7.98
N GLU A 310 8.60 62.96 -8.49
CA GLU A 310 7.22 62.84 -8.93
C GLU A 310 7.07 61.83 -10.08
N ASN A 311 6.05 60.98 -10.01
CA ASN A 311 5.29 60.53 -11.17
C ASN A 311 3.89 60.04 -10.74
N GLU A 312 2.88 60.44 -11.52
CA GLU A 312 1.43 60.28 -11.34
C GLU A 312 0.93 58.82 -11.19
N PRO A 313 -0.29 58.61 -10.64
CA PRO A 313 -0.78 57.29 -10.26
C PRO A 313 -1.29 56.51 -11.46
N THR A 314 -0.58 55.45 -11.87
CA THR A 314 -1.14 54.44 -12.76
C THR A 314 -1.92 53.43 -11.93
N GLN A 315 -3.26 53.54 -11.96
CA GLN A 315 -4.18 52.52 -11.47
C GLN A 315 -3.96 51.22 -12.26
N GLN A 316 -3.11 50.32 -11.78
CA GLN A 316 -3.01 48.95 -12.28
C GLN A 316 -2.47 48.03 -11.19
N SER A 317 -3.34 47.65 -10.25
CA SER A 317 -3.11 46.49 -9.40
C SER A 317 -4.46 45.85 -9.06
N ALA A 318 -4.90 44.96 -9.93
CA ALA A 318 -6.02 44.03 -9.70
C ALA A 318 -6.10 42.89 -10.74
N ALA A 319 -5.40 42.98 -11.88
CA ALA A 319 -5.67 42.09 -13.02
C ALA A 319 -4.74 40.87 -13.18
N THR A 320 -3.66 40.73 -12.42
CA THR A 320 -2.62 39.71 -12.72
C THR A 320 -2.71 38.42 -11.86
N LEU A 321 -3.58 38.36 -10.85
CA LEU A 321 -3.73 37.20 -9.94
C LEU A 321 -4.75 36.13 -10.41
N LEU A 322 -5.61 36.48 -11.38
CA LEU A 322 -6.73 35.63 -11.82
C LEU A 322 -6.34 34.36 -12.62
N PRO A 323 -5.33 34.35 -13.51
CA PRO A 323 -5.04 33.18 -14.34
C PRO A 323 -4.46 31.98 -13.56
N GLU A 324 -3.67 32.22 -12.51
CA GLU A 324 -3.07 31.14 -11.72
C GLU A 324 -4.06 30.54 -10.71
N GLN A 325 -4.95 31.37 -10.14
CA GLN A 325 -6.04 30.89 -9.28
C GLN A 325 -7.03 30.01 -10.06
N ASP A 326 -7.36 30.36 -11.31
CA ASP A 326 -8.21 29.54 -12.19
C ASP A 326 -7.57 28.18 -12.49
N LYS A 327 -6.28 28.15 -12.85
CA LYS A 327 -5.54 26.89 -13.09
C LYS A 327 -5.47 26.00 -11.85
N ARG A 328 -5.20 26.57 -10.67
CA ARG A 328 -5.19 25.81 -9.42
C ARG A 328 -6.55 25.19 -9.14
N GLY A 329 -7.64 25.96 -9.28
CA GLY A 329 -9.00 25.45 -9.11
C GLY A 329 -9.32 24.27 -10.02
N GLN A 330 -8.89 24.33 -11.28
CA GLN A 330 -9.06 23.22 -12.24
C GLN A 330 -8.28 21.96 -11.84
N ILE A 331 -7.03 22.11 -11.36
CA ILE A 331 -6.22 20.98 -10.87
C ILE A 331 -6.87 20.36 -9.61
N VAL A 332 -7.32 21.19 -8.67
CA VAL A 332 -8.05 20.71 -7.47
C VAL A 332 -9.30 19.93 -7.87
N ALA A 333 -10.10 20.45 -8.80
CA ALA A 333 -11.29 19.75 -9.29
C ALA A 333 -10.97 18.40 -9.95
N LYS A 334 -9.86 18.30 -10.71
CA LYS A 334 -9.36 17.03 -11.26
C LYS A 334 -8.99 16.05 -10.15
N CYS A 335 -8.20 16.48 -9.15
CA CYS A 335 -7.83 15.64 -8.02
C CYS A 335 -9.06 15.14 -7.25
N LEU A 336 -10.03 16.00 -6.94
CA LEU A 336 -11.27 15.63 -6.26
C LEU A 336 -12.10 14.62 -7.06
N SER A 337 -12.14 14.76 -8.39
CA SER A 337 -12.78 13.78 -9.27
C SER A 337 -12.10 12.40 -9.18
N ILE A 338 -10.77 12.36 -9.14
CA ILE A 338 -10.00 11.10 -8.98
C ILE A 338 -10.24 10.48 -7.59
N VAL A 339 -10.23 11.29 -6.54
CA VAL A 339 -10.55 10.86 -5.17
C VAL A 339 -11.96 10.25 -5.09
N LYS A 340 -12.94 10.88 -5.75
CA LYS A 340 -14.31 10.35 -5.84
C LYS A 340 -14.34 9.02 -6.59
N LEU A 341 -13.64 8.89 -7.72
CA LEU A 341 -13.55 7.63 -8.46
C LEU A 341 -12.97 6.50 -7.61
N TYR A 342 -11.94 6.78 -6.81
CA TYR A 342 -11.41 5.83 -5.83
C TYR A 342 -12.48 5.44 -4.78
N ALA A 343 -13.17 6.40 -4.18
CA ALA A 343 -14.20 6.11 -3.19
C ALA A 343 -15.36 5.28 -3.78
N ASP A 344 -15.71 5.51 -5.05
CA ASP A 344 -16.79 4.79 -5.74
C ASP A 344 -16.39 3.37 -6.13
N VAL A 345 -15.15 3.14 -6.58
CA VAL A 345 -14.67 1.76 -6.86
C VAL A 345 -14.58 0.94 -5.58
N MET A 346 -14.16 1.56 -4.48
CA MET A 346 -14.15 0.90 -3.17
C MET A 346 -15.55 0.59 -2.66
N ALA A 347 -16.51 1.50 -2.84
CA ALA A 347 -17.90 1.25 -2.47
C ALA A 347 -18.51 0.07 -3.25
N ARG A 348 -18.27 -0.04 -4.57
CA ARG A 348 -18.71 -1.21 -5.36
C ARG A 348 -18.04 -2.50 -4.92
N PHE A 349 -16.77 -2.42 -4.51
CA PHE A 349 -16.04 -3.57 -3.99
C PHE A 349 -16.61 -4.05 -2.66
N GLU A 350 -16.87 -3.13 -1.71
CA GLU A 350 -17.48 -3.43 -0.42
C GLU A 350 -18.92 -3.95 -0.56
N GLU A 351 -19.72 -3.37 -1.45
CA GLU A 351 -21.06 -3.87 -1.75
C GLU A 351 -21.02 -5.33 -2.21
N ARG A 352 -20.02 -5.68 -3.03
CA ARG A 352 -19.82 -7.04 -3.47
C ARG A 352 -19.27 -7.91 -2.35
N PHE A 353 -18.12 -7.61 -1.77
CA PHE A 353 -17.36 -8.57 -0.94
C PHE A 353 -17.47 -8.34 0.58
N GLY A 354 -18.20 -7.30 1.00
CA GLY A 354 -18.23 -6.82 2.37
C GLY A 354 -16.93 -6.11 2.77
N THR A 355 -16.85 -5.72 4.03
CA THR A 355 -15.73 -4.95 4.60
C THR A 355 -14.59 -5.84 5.12
N LYS A 356 -14.84 -7.15 5.17
CA LYS A 356 -13.91 -8.14 5.74
C LYS A 356 -12.76 -8.51 4.79
N PHE A 357 -12.97 -8.34 3.49
CA PHE A 357 -11.96 -8.57 2.46
C PHE A 357 -11.60 -7.23 1.84
N PHE A 358 -10.34 -7.09 1.44
CA PHE A 358 -9.83 -5.91 0.75
C PHE A 358 -8.83 -6.36 -0.30
N THR A 359 -8.62 -5.51 -1.29
CA THR A 359 -7.55 -5.71 -2.27
C THR A 359 -6.25 -5.16 -1.73
N LEU A 360 -5.11 -5.70 -2.16
CA LEU A 360 -3.82 -5.34 -1.59
C LEU A 360 -3.54 -3.84 -1.72
N LEU A 361 -3.91 -3.22 -2.84
CA LEU A 361 -3.66 -1.81 -3.11
C LEU A 361 -4.84 -0.91 -2.75
N THR A 362 -5.81 -1.41 -1.99
CA THR A 362 -6.83 -0.55 -1.38
C THR A 362 -6.22 0.59 -0.56
N PRO A 363 -5.21 0.37 0.31
CA PRO A 363 -4.79 1.40 1.26
C PRO A 363 -4.02 2.56 0.65
N GLN A 364 -3.11 2.32 -0.28
CA GLN A 364 -2.18 3.33 -0.79
C GLN A 364 -2.88 4.56 -1.43
N PRO A 365 -3.78 4.40 -2.42
CA PRO A 365 -4.60 5.50 -2.93
C PRO A 365 -5.55 6.08 -1.89
N GLY A 366 -6.05 5.28 -0.94
CA GLY A 366 -6.90 5.78 0.15
C GLY A 366 -6.16 6.72 1.09
N ILE A 367 -4.97 6.32 1.52
CA ILE A 367 -4.05 7.14 2.31
C ILE A 367 -3.73 8.43 1.56
N PHE A 368 -3.34 8.33 0.29
CA PHE A 368 -2.99 9.50 -0.52
C PHE A 368 -4.20 10.42 -0.76
N SER A 369 -5.40 9.87 -0.93
CA SER A 369 -6.64 10.64 -1.07
C SER A 369 -7.02 11.36 0.23
N ALA A 370 -6.97 10.67 1.37
CA ALA A 370 -7.23 11.27 2.67
C ALA A 370 -6.21 12.38 3.00
N SER A 371 -4.94 12.10 2.70
CA SER A 371 -3.83 13.05 2.77
C SER A 371 -4.12 14.31 1.97
N PHE A 372 -4.45 14.14 0.69
CA PHE A 372 -4.80 15.23 -0.22
C PHE A 372 -5.95 16.09 0.33
N LEU A 373 -7.05 15.48 0.78
CA LEU A 373 -8.17 16.23 1.36
C LEU A 373 -7.76 17.01 2.61
N LEU A 374 -7.04 16.37 3.54
CA LEU A 374 -6.58 17.01 4.78
C LEU A 374 -5.60 18.15 4.52
N THR A 375 -4.84 18.17 3.42
CA THR A 375 -3.91 19.28 3.07
C THR A 375 -4.57 20.60 2.65
N GLY A 376 -5.86 20.79 2.93
CA GLY A 376 -6.56 22.06 2.71
C GLY A 376 -7.54 22.03 1.53
N HIS A 377 -8.10 20.85 1.23
CA HIS A 377 -9.06 20.64 0.15
C HIS A 377 -10.43 20.17 0.66
N LEU A 378 -10.81 20.66 1.84
CA LEU A 378 -12.12 20.44 2.48
C LEU A 378 -12.87 21.79 2.57
N TYR A 379 -13.58 22.15 1.52
CA TYR A 379 -14.37 23.39 1.43
C TYR A 379 -15.87 23.14 1.58
N THR A 380 -16.31 21.90 1.34
CA THR A 380 -17.72 21.52 1.26
C THR A 380 -18.00 20.27 2.09
N SER A 381 -19.25 20.12 2.56
CA SER A 381 -19.69 18.91 3.26
C SER A 381 -19.62 17.65 2.38
N HIS A 382 -19.59 17.79 1.05
CA HIS A 382 -19.39 16.66 0.14
C HIS A 382 -17.96 16.11 0.22
N GLU A 383 -16.96 16.99 0.29
CA GLU A 383 -15.55 16.59 0.43
C GLU A 383 -15.28 16.00 1.82
N GLU A 384 -15.94 16.51 2.86
CA GLU A 384 -15.92 15.90 4.19
C GLU A 384 -16.49 14.47 4.16
N GLU A 385 -17.64 14.26 3.52
CA GLU A 385 -18.22 12.91 3.37
C GLU A 385 -17.31 11.97 2.56
N LEU A 386 -16.63 12.48 1.53
CA LEU A 386 -15.63 11.70 0.79
C LEU A 386 -14.48 11.25 1.71
N LEU A 387 -13.95 12.15 2.55
CA LEU A 387 -12.93 11.79 3.53
C LEU A 387 -13.45 10.74 4.52
N LEU A 388 -14.68 10.86 5.03
CA LEU A 388 -15.26 9.85 5.94
C LEU A 388 -15.38 8.48 5.27
N ARG A 389 -15.82 8.44 4.00
CA ARG A 389 -15.86 7.18 3.22
C ARG A 389 -14.48 6.55 3.10
N ILE A 390 -13.46 7.34 2.79
CA ILE A 390 -12.08 6.86 2.68
C ILE A 390 -11.55 6.37 4.03
N MET A 391 -11.81 7.10 5.12
CA MET A 391 -11.39 6.69 6.46
C MET A 391 -12.03 5.35 6.88
N ARG A 392 -13.30 5.10 6.54
CA ARG A 392 -13.94 3.78 6.79
C ARG A 392 -13.23 2.66 6.03
N VAL A 393 -12.92 2.88 4.75
CA VAL A 393 -12.14 1.90 3.96
C VAL A 393 -10.81 1.60 4.63
N LEU A 394 -10.07 2.63 5.06
CA LEU A 394 -8.77 2.45 5.74
C LEU A 394 -8.92 1.71 7.07
N VAL A 395 -9.95 2.01 7.86
CA VAL A 395 -10.24 1.32 9.11
C VAL A 395 -10.52 -0.17 8.89
N HIS A 396 -11.33 -0.50 7.88
CA HIS A 396 -11.62 -1.89 7.53
C HIS A 396 -10.34 -2.65 7.17
N VAL A 397 -9.45 -2.06 6.37
CA VAL A 397 -8.18 -2.69 5.99
C VAL A 397 -7.23 -2.84 7.18
N ALA A 398 -7.15 -1.84 8.05
CA ALA A 398 -6.27 -1.82 9.20
C ALA A 398 -6.52 -2.97 10.19
N THR A 399 -7.71 -3.60 10.18
CA THR A 399 -7.99 -4.80 10.98
C THR A 399 -7.06 -5.99 10.68
N ARG A 400 -6.40 -6.01 9.50
CA ARG A 400 -5.44 -7.06 9.10
C ARG A 400 -4.14 -6.52 8.53
N ASN A 401 -3.95 -5.21 8.56
CA ASN A 401 -2.79 -4.54 7.98
C ASN A 401 -2.25 -3.52 8.98
N THR A 402 -1.22 -3.93 9.72
CA THR A 402 -0.61 -3.13 10.78
C THR A 402 -0.11 -1.80 10.23
N LEU A 403 0.51 -1.78 9.05
CA LEU A 403 0.95 -0.51 8.43
C LEU A 403 -0.23 0.48 8.31
N VAL A 404 -1.38 0.01 7.82
CA VAL A 404 -2.56 0.88 7.63
C VAL A 404 -3.16 1.31 8.96
N LYS A 405 -3.10 0.47 9.99
CA LYS A 405 -3.54 0.84 11.35
C LYS A 405 -2.79 2.09 11.85
N GLY A 406 -1.46 2.09 11.74
CA GLY A 406 -0.63 3.23 12.14
C GLY A 406 -0.93 4.48 11.31
N VAL A 407 -1.06 4.34 9.99
CA VAL A 407 -1.33 5.49 9.11
C VAL A 407 -2.70 6.10 9.36
N THR A 408 -3.71 5.27 9.60
CA THR A 408 -5.08 5.75 9.87
C THR A 408 -5.11 6.58 11.16
N GLN A 409 -4.37 6.16 12.18
CA GLN A 409 -4.20 6.94 13.41
C GLN A 409 -3.49 8.28 13.15
N MET A 410 -2.48 8.27 12.29
CA MET A 410 -1.76 9.50 11.95
C MET A 410 -2.64 10.49 11.15
N LEU A 411 -3.49 10.00 10.23
CA LEU A 411 -4.46 10.85 9.53
C LEU A 411 -5.45 11.50 10.50
N LEU A 412 -5.88 10.79 11.56
CA LEU A 412 -6.69 11.38 12.63
C LEU A 412 -5.94 12.48 13.37
N LYS A 413 -4.66 12.27 13.72
CA LYS A 413 -3.84 13.30 14.38
C LYS A 413 -3.62 14.54 13.52
N LEU A 414 -3.40 14.37 12.22
CA LEU A 414 -3.32 15.48 11.29
C LEU A 414 -4.63 16.30 11.27
N ALA A 415 -5.79 15.63 11.32
CA ALA A 415 -7.08 16.31 11.43
C ALA A 415 -7.22 17.07 12.76
N GLU A 416 -6.79 16.46 13.87
CA GLU A 416 -6.79 17.10 15.21
C GLU A 416 -5.94 18.38 15.24
N GLU A 417 -4.72 18.32 14.71
CA GLU A 417 -3.81 19.46 14.63
C GLU A 417 -4.39 20.60 13.81
N LYS A 418 -5.09 20.29 12.71
CA LYS A 418 -5.78 21.28 11.88
C LYS A 418 -6.94 21.96 12.60
N VAL A 419 -7.75 21.21 13.34
CA VAL A 419 -8.83 21.78 14.17
C VAL A 419 -8.25 22.71 15.24
N LYS A 420 -7.15 22.30 15.89
CA LYS A 420 -6.45 23.14 16.89
C LYS A 420 -5.90 24.42 16.26
N ALA A 421 -5.24 24.32 15.10
CA ALA A 421 -4.71 25.48 14.38
C ALA A 421 -5.82 26.45 13.94
N GLN A 422 -6.96 25.93 13.45
CA GLN A 422 -8.13 26.73 13.08
C GLN A 422 -8.74 27.45 14.28
N THR A 423 -8.84 26.78 15.43
CA THR A 423 -9.35 27.38 16.67
C THR A 423 -8.42 28.50 17.16
N ALA A 424 -7.10 28.29 17.09
CA ALA A 424 -6.12 29.31 17.44
C ALA A 424 -6.18 30.52 16.49
N GLN A 425 -6.30 30.30 15.18
CA GLN A 425 -6.43 31.37 14.17
C GLN A 425 -7.72 32.18 14.33
N SER A 426 -8.86 31.51 14.60
CA SER A 426 -10.14 32.18 14.84
C SER A 426 -10.13 33.08 16.09
N SER A 427 -9.24 32.82 17.04
CA SER A 427 -9.07 33.67 18.23
C SER A 427 -8.21 34.92 17.98
N ALA A 428 -7.49 34.97 16.84
CA ALA A 428 -6.48 35.98 16.54
C ALA A 428 -6.84 36.91 15.36
N LEU A 429 -7.81 36.56 14.51
CA LEU A 429 -8.16 37.28 13.28
C LEU A 429 -9.49 38.03 13.38
N THR A 430 -9.63 39.13 12.64
CA THR A 430 -10.92 39.80 12.46
C THR A 430 -11.81 39.02 11.47
N ASP A 431 -13.14 39.12 11.56
CA ASP A 431 -14.11 38.38 10.71
C ASP A 431 -13.82 38.47 9.21
N LYS A 432 -13.19 39.56 8.75
CA LYS A 432 -12.86 39.80 7.35
C LYS A 432 -11.58 39.08 6.88
N GLU A 433 -10.59 38.94 7.77
CA GLU A 433 -9.33 38.23 7.47
C GLU A 433 -9.48 36.71 7.59
N ALA A 434 -10.45 36.25 8.40
CA ALA A 434 -10.82 34.83 8.50
C ALA A 434 -11.53 34.32 7.22
N GLN A 435 -12.31 35.18 6.56
CA GLN A 435 -13.05 34.85 5.34
C GLN A 435 -12.13 34.74 4.11
N ASP A 436 -11.16 35.65 3.96
CA ASP A 436 -10.22 35.68 2.82
C ASP A 436 -9.10 34.62 2.93
N ASN A 437 -8.82 34.09 4.14
CA ASN A 437 -7.82 33.05 4.41
C ASN A 437 -8.40 31.64 4.62
N ALA A 438 -9.66 31.39 4.22
CA ALA A 438 -10.29 30.08 4.40
C ALA A 438 -9.69 29.02 3.44
N VAL A 439 -8.47 28.57 3.75
CA VAL A 439 -7.92 27.29 3.27
C VAL A 439 -8.87 26.19 3.76
N GLY A 440 -9.16 25.17 2.94
CA GLY A 440 -10.13 24.12 3.28
C GLY A 440 -9.96 23.62 4.71
N GLN A 441 -11.03 23.70 5.50
CA GLN A 441 -11.01 23.50 6.94
C GLN A 441 -11.55 22.13 7.33
N VAL A 442 -11.20 21.65 8.53
CA VAL A 442 -11.74 20.40 9.08
C VAL A 442 -12.79 20.83 10.07
N SER A 443 -14.08 20.63 9.77
CA SER A 443 -15.11 21.04 10.73
C SER A 443 -15.01 20.21 12.02
N PRO A 444 -15.38 20.76 13.20
CA PRO A 444 -15.40 19.99 14.45
C PRO A 444 -16.26 18.73 14.35
N LYS A 445 -17.43 18.83 13.69
CA LYS A 445 -18.34 17.69 13.45
C LYS A 445 -17.68 16.61 12.59
N MET A 446 -16.91 17.01 11.58
CA MET A 446 -16.15 16.10 10.73
C MET A 446 -15.07 15.36 11.55
N PHE A 447 -14.33 16.09 12.39
CA PHE A 447 -13.33 15.50 13.26
C PHE A 447 -13.94 14.49 14.25
N GLU A 448 -15.04 14.84 14.93
CA GLU A 448 -15.77 13.90 15.80
C GLU A 448 -16.19 12.63 15.06
N SER A 449 -16.65 12.76 13.81
CA SER A 449 -17.03 11.62 12.98
C SER A 449 -15.83 10.74 12.61
N MET A 450 -14.66 11.35 12.33
CA MET A 450 -13.41 10.62 12.12
C MET A 450 -12.96 9.89 13.38
N GLU A 451 -13.04 10.53 14.56
CA GLU A 451 -12.70 9.88 15.83
C GLU A 451 -13.57 8.65 16.08
N MET A 452 -14.87 8.74 15.81
CA MET A 452 -15.78 7.60 15.95
C MET A 452 -15.43 6.45 15.01
N ILE A 453 -15.07 6.75 13.75
CA ILE A 453 -14.63 5.74 12.78
C ILE A 453 -13.34 5.06 13.26
N VAL A 454 -12.35 5.84 13.71
CA VAL A 454 -11.04 5.31 14.12
C VAL A 454 -11.12 4.50 15.42
N LYS A 455 -12.06 4.81 16.33
CA LYS A 455 -12.30 4.00 17.54
C LYS A 455 -12.62 2.53 17.24
N GLU A 456 -13.14 2.21 16.05
CA GLU A 456 -13.40 0.83 15.63
C GLU A 456 -12.10 0.00 15.50
N LEU A 457 -10.92 0.62 15.39
CA LEU A 457 -9.63 -0.05 15.22
C LEU A 457 -9.11 -0.80 16.46
N GLN A 458 -9.66 -0.55 17.65
CA GLN A 458 -9.19 -1.09 18.93
C GLN A 458 -7.65 -0.96 19.06
N TRP A 459 -7.18 0.26 19.33
CA TRP A 459 -5.76 0.56 19.47
C TRP A 459 -5.20 0.02 20.79
N ALA A 460 -4.27 -0.92 20.71
CA ALA A 460 -3.58 -1.50 21.86
C ALA A 460 -2.34 -0.66 22.24
N PRO A 461 -1.97 -0.60 23.53
CA PRO A 461 -0.77 0.13 23.97
C PRO A 461 0.51 -0.28 23.25
N SER A 462 0.64 -1.54 22.81
CA SER A 462 1.83 -2.04 22.10
C SER A 462 1.83 -1.75 20.59
N ASP A 463 0.73 -1.28 20.00
CA ASP A 463 0.62 -1.11 18.54
C ASP A 463 1.70 -0.17 17.99
N HIS A 464 2.04 0.89 18.74
CA HIS A 464 3.05 1.88 18.34
C HIS A 464 4.44 1.29 18.09
N LEU A 465 4.78 0.15 18.73
CA LEU A 465 6.06 -0.54 18.57
C LEU A 465 6.19 -1.26 17.22
N HIS A 466 5.08 -1.42 16.50
CA HIS A 466 5.04 -2.14 15.23
C HIS A 466 5.03 -1.19 14.01
N PHE A 467 5.12 0.13 14.21
CA PHE A 467 5.18 1.11 13.12
C PHE A 467 6.60 1.60 12.85
N SER A 468 6.86 1.90 11.59
CA SER A 468 8.15 2.44 11.14
C SER A 468 8.15 3.97 11.09
N SER A 469 9.32 4.55 11.38
CA SER A 469 9.59 5.99 11.36
C SER A 469 9.75 6.60 9.95
N ARG A 470 9.39 5.90 8.87
CA ARG A 470 9.59 6.36 7.47
C ARG A 470 8.31 6.76 6.73
N TYR A 471 7.17 6.80 7.38
CA TYR A 471 5.89 7.00 6.69
C TYR A 471 4.97 8.01 7.39
N PRO A 472 4.24 8.89 6.67
CA PRO A 472 4.20 9.11 5.22
C PRO A 472 5.10 10.27 4.78
N ASN A 473 5.90 10.04 3.74
CA ASN A 473 6.58 11.11 3.01
C ASN A 473 5.68 11.85 2.00
N TYR A 474 4.36 11.91 2.21
CA TYR A 474 3.42 12.59 1.29
C TYR A 474 2.61 13.71 1.94
N ILE A 475 2.74 13.92 3.25
CA ILE A 475 2.13 15.05 3.96
C ILE A 475 3.20 15.71 4.82
N ALA A 476 4.10 16.47 4.21
CA ALA A 476 4.70 17.66 4.80
C ALA A 476 5.80 18.16 3.87
N ASP A 477 6.04 19.46 3.97
CA ASP A 477 7.12 20.24 3.40
C ASP A 477 8.46 19.47 3.33
N LYS A 478 9.28 19.75 2.30
CA LYS A 478 10.54 19.05 1.98
C LYS A 478 11.67 19.31 2.99
N ARG A 479 11.40 19.20 4.29
CA ARG A 479 12.38 19.32 5.36
C ARG A 479 12.62 17.95 5.97
N ASP A 480 13.89 17.66 6.12
CA ASP A 480 14.47 16.36 6.46
C ASP A 480 14.11 15.97 7.91
N ASP A 481 12.99 15.27 8.10
CA ASP A 481 12.36 15.03 9.42
C ASP A 481 12.28 13.55 9.84
N ALA A 482 13.16 12.69 9.35
CA ALA A 482 13.22 11.28 9.77
C ALA A 482 13.43 11.09 11.30
N GLY A 483 13.93 12.13 12.00
CA GLY A 483 14.07 12.17 13.45
C GLY A 483 12.77 12.51 14.21
N GLN A 484 11.86 13.31 13.63
CA GLN A 484 10.68 13.80 14.35
C GLN A 484 9.59 12.73 14.55
N LEU A 485 9.50 11.73 13.65
CA LEU A 485 8.44 10.71 13.72
C LEU A 485 8.70 9.62 14.77
N SER A 486 9.97 9.28 15.06
CA SER A 486 10.30 8.37 16.16
C SER A 486 9.89 8.97 17.51
N ASP A 487 10.14 10.27 17.68
CA ASP A 487 9.77 11.03 18.87
C ASP A 487 8.24 11.20 18.99
N LEU A 488 7.53 11.28 17.84
CA LEU A 488 6.07 11.27 17.80
C LEU A 488 5.48 9.90 18.19
N LEU A 489 6.05 8.80 17.66
CA LEU A 489 5.63 7.43 17.99
C LEU A 489 5.84 7.11 19.49
N GLU A 490 6.93 7.58 20.10
CA GLU A 490 7.16 7.47 21.55
C GLU A 490 6.19 8.33 22.36
N LYS A 491 5.85 9.56 21.91
CA LYS A 491 4.77 10.34 22.53
C LYS A 491 3.42 9.64 22.45
N TRP A 492 3.16 8.88 21.37
CA TRP A 492 1.90 8.17 21.16
C TRP A 492 1.74 6.92 22.03
N ALA A 493 2.80 6.41 22.66
CA ALA A 493 2.71 5.40 23.71
C ALA A 493 1.82 5.83 24.89
N SER A 494 1.71 7.15 25.13
CA SER A 494 0.89 7.74 26.20
C SER A 494 -0.59 7.95 25.81
N LEU A 495 -1.00 7.58 24.59
CA LEU A 495 -2.33 7.84 24.03
C LEU A 495 -3.20 6.58 23.85
N ALA A 496 -2.92 5.49 24.59
CA ALA A 496 -3.96 4.50 24.84
C ALA A 496 -5.17 5.27 25.38
N ILE A 497 -6.29 5.26 24.67
CA ILE A 497 -7.51 5.92 25.14
C ILE A 497 -7.86 5.20 26.43
N ASP A 498 -7.77 5.90 27.57
CA ASP A 498 -8.08 5.36 28.88
C ASP A 498 -9.45 4.68 28.81
N GLU A 499 -9.45 3.34 28.81
CA GLU A 499 -10.64 2.62 29.24
C GLU A 499 -10.82 3.02 30.71
N MET A 500 -11.93 3.71 30.98
CA MET A 500 -12.35 4.06 32.34
C MET A 500 -12.06 2.88 33.26
N GLU A 501 -11.27 3.15 34.30
CA GLU A 501 -11.04 2.26 35.42
C GLU A 501 -12.37 1.64 35.85
N ALA A 502 -12.60 0.39 35.44
CA ALA A 502 -13.58 -0.43 36.09
C ALA A 502 -12.98 -0.77 37.45
N GLU A 503 -13.42 -0.04 38.48
CA GLU A 503 -13.20 -0.41 39.88
C GLU A 503 -13.60 -1.89 40.05
N ASP A 504 -12.60 -2.75 40.20
CA ASP A 504 -12.78 -4.12 40.65
C ASP A 504 -13.05 -4.08 42.16
N PRO A 505 -14.28 -4.38 42.63
CA PRO A 505 -14.57 -4.44 44.04
C PRO A 505 -14.25 -5.84 44.55
N SER A 506 -12.98 -6.26 44.47
CA SER A 506 -12.54 -7.48 45.12
C SER A 506 -11.09 -7.39 45.57
N GLY A 507 -10.87 -6.54 46.58
CA GLY A 507 -9.67 -6.64 47.41
C GLY A 507 -9.54 -8.04 48.01
N LYS A 508 -8.40 -8.69 47.76
CA LYS A 508 -7.78 -9.66 48.67
C LYS A 508 -6.30 -9.85 48.35
N ASP A 509 -5.52 -9.18 49.19
CA ASP A 509 -4.19 -9.54 49.74
C ASP A 509 -3.16 -10.24 48.85
N LEU A 510 -2.16 -9.41 48.52
CA LEU A 510 -0.75 -9.69 48.30
C LEU A 510 -0.19 -10.83 49.18
N MET A 511 0.51 -11.77 48.56
CA MET A 511 1.61 -12.51 49.16
C MET A 511 2.75 -12.59 48.11
N GLU A 512 3.89 -12.00 48.46
CA GLU A 512 5.15 -12.07 47.71
C GLU A 512 5.73 -13.49 47.69
N PRO A 513 6.56 -13.87 46.70
CA PRO A 513 7.29 -15.13 46.70
C PRO A 513 8.65 -14.99 47.40
N GLU A 514 8.84 -15.68 48.52
CA GLU A 514 10.16 -15.91 49.12
C GLU A 514 10.97 -16.93 48.30
N GLU A 515 12.20 -16.54 47.95
CA GLU A 515 13.28 -17.41 47.53
C GLU A 515 13.72 -18.32 48.69
N LEU A 516 14.00 -19.62 48.43
CA LEU A 516 15.23 -20.29 48.89
C LEU A 516 15.34 -21.74 48.41
N SER A 517 16.60 -22.14 48.32
CA SER A 517 17.15 -23.23 47.53
C SER A 517 17.38 -24.54 48.30
N THR A 518 17.61 -25.60 47.52
CA THR A 518 18.59 -26.71 47.70
C THR A 518 18.41 -27.81 48.77
N HIS A 519 18.63 -29.05 48.27
CA HIS A 519 19.01 -30.32 48.94
C HIS A 519 17.88 -31.12 49.61
N GLU A 520 17.69 -32.44 49.45
CA GLU A 520 18.54 -33.59 49.05
C GLU A 520 17.61 -34.79 48.66
N GLN A 521 17.86 -35.44 47.52
CA GLN A 521 18.25 -36.87 47.34
C GLN A 521 17.23 -38.03 47.55
N HIS A 522 17.20 -38.88 46.50
CA HIS A 522 16.84 -40.31 46.38
C HIS A 522 15.34 -40.70 46.49
N GLU A 523 14.72 -41.34 45.49
CA GLU A 523 14.92 -42.74 45.12
C GLU A 523 14.31 -43.04 43.72
N ILE A 524 14.80 -44.11 43.13
CA ILE A 524 14.57 -44.65 41.79
C ILE A 524 13.27 -45.47 41.81
N ASP A 525 12.42 -45.38 40.78
CA ASP A 525 11.72 -46.58 40.31
C ASP A 525 11.22 -46.47 38.86
N GLU A 526 11.23 -47.63 38.21
CA GLU A 526 11.34 -47.89 36.79
C GLU A 526 10.06 -47.70 35.96
N ALA A 527 10.25 -47.45 34.66
CA ALA A 527 9.21 -47.41 33.64
C ALA A 527 8.70 -48.82 33.25
N PRO A 528 7.40 -49.01 32.94
CA PRO A 528 6.89 -50.27 32.41
C PRO A 528 7.09 -50.40 30.87
N PRO A 529 7.29 -51.63 30.34
CA PRO A 529 7.69 -51.87 28.96
C PRO A 529 6.52 -51.99 27.97
N LEU A 530 6.84 -51.72 26.69
CA LEU A 530 5.99 -51.88 25.50
C LEU A 530 5.73 -53.37 25.14
N PRO A 531 4.58 -53.73 24.53
CA PRO A 531 4.26 -55.11 24.16
C PRO A 531 4.89 -55.54 22.82
N SER A 532 5.37 -56.78 22.81
CA SER A 532 5.97 -57.53 21.71
C SER A 532 4.96 -57.90 20.61
N ILE A 533 5.41 -57.82 19.36
CA ILE A 533 4.71 -58.35 18.17
C ILE A 533 5.12 -59.82 18.00
N GLU A 534 4.14 -60.73 18.10
CA GLU A 534 4.28 -62.13 17.71
C GLU A 534 4.14 -62.27 16.19
N LYS A 535 5.05 -63.06 15.62
CA LYS A 535 4.98 -63.63 14.28
C LYS A 535 4.21 -64.94 14.37
N ASP A 536 3.22 -65.12 13.50
CA ASP A 536 2.72 -66.46 13.15
C ASP A 536 2.99 -66.68 11.65
N ASP A 537 3.72 -67.76 11.37
CA ASP A 537 3.80 -68.43 10.08
C ASP A 537 2.69 -69.50 10.04
N ASP A 538 1.88 -69.49 8.98
CA ASP A 538 1.35 -70.67 8.27
C ASP A 538 0.85 -70.27 6.86
#